data_AF-A0A562L2Z3-F1
#
_entry.id   AF-A0A562L2Z3-F1
#
_cell.length_a   1.000
_cell.length_b   1.000
_cell.length_c   1.000
_cell.angle_alpha   90.00
_cell.angle_beta   90.00
_cell.angle_gamma   90.00
#
_symmetry.space_group_name_H-M   'P 1'
#
loop_
_entity.id
_entity.type
_entity.pdbx_description
1 polymer ?
#
loop_
_entity_poly.entity_id
_entity_poly.type
_entity_poly.pdbx_seq_one_letter_code
_entity_poly.pdbx_strand_id
1 'polypeptide(L)'
;MAVFAVSFDLEYDTDYQSRYSSFMEQVKKTGDWWGDTTSFVIVRTAESIDSFCSRIYVDSRFNATKDLYLVSDTEKLSARIRGKIRDRDIFNLMPYLIEL
;
A
#
# COMPACT_ATOMS: atom_id res chain seq x y z
N MET A 1 -7.68 16.06 4.84
CA MET A 1 -6.37 15.41 4.69
C MET A 1 -6.43 14.10 5.42
N ALA A 2 -5.92 13.03 4.85
CA ALA A 2 -5.90 11.70 5.46
C ALA A 2 -4.46 11.29 5.73
N VAL A 3 -4.28 10.45 6.75
CA VAL A 3 -2.99 9.82 7.07
C VAL A 3 -3.17 8.31 6.87
N PHE A 4 -2.33 7.75 6.01
CA PHE A 4 -2.39 6.33 5.65
C PHE A 4 -1.17 5.61 6.18
N ALA A 5 -1.40 4.48 6.84
CA ALA A 5 -0.39 3.47 7.12
C ALA A 5 -0.36 2.48 5.95
N VAL A 6 0.78 2.38 5.29
CA VAL A 6 1.00 1.51 4.13
C VAL A 6 2.00 0.44 4.53
N SER A 7 1.55 -0.81 4.59
CA SER A 7 2.41 -1.98 4.73
C SER A 7 2.48 -2.71 3.39
N PHE A 8 3.64 -3.26 3.06
CA PHE A 8 3.81 -3.93 1.77
C PHE A 8 4.85 -5.05 1.85
N ASP A 9 4.64 -6.07 1.02
CA ASP A 9 5.55 -7.18 0.77
C ASP A 9 5.77 -7.26 -0.74
N LEU A 10 7.00 -7.04 -1.20
CA LEU A 10 7.36 -7.14 -2.61
C LEU A 10 8.24 -8.38 -2.80
N GLU A 11 7.91 -9.21 -3.77
CA GLU A 11 8.63 -10.47 -3.99
C GLU A 11 10.09 -10.19 -4.38
N TYR A 12 11.05 -10.83 -3.71
CA TYR A 12 12.47 -10.64 -4.00
C TYR A 12 12.88 -11.45 -5.24
N ASP A 13 12.91 -10.78 -6.39
CA ASP A 13 13.33 -11.32 -7.68
C ASP A 13 14.20 -10.32 -8.47
N THR A 14 14.52 -10.63 -9.72
CA THR A 14 15.39 -9.81 -10.58
C THR A 14 14.92 -8.36 -10.72
N ASP A 15 13.61 -8.13 -10.65
CA ASP A 15 13.00 -6.81 -10.88
C ASP A 15 12.58 -6.13 -9.57
N TYR A 16 12.89 -6.74 -8.41
CA TYR A 16 12.53 -6.25 -7.08
C TYR A 16 12.86 -4.77 -6.89
N GLN A 17 14.11 -4.39 -7.15
CA GLN A 17 14.57 -3.01 -6.92
C GLN A 17 13.79 -2.01 -7.76
N SER A 18 13.41 -2.39 -8.99
CA SER A 18 12.64 -1.54 -9.89
C SER A 18 11.20 -1.39 -9.42
N ARG A 19 10.57 -2.47 -8.96
CA ARG A 19 9.21 -2.43 -8.39
C ARG A 19 9.18 -1.62 -7.11
N TYR A 20 10.10 -1.89 -6.18
CA TYR A 20 10.23 -1.14 -4.92
C TYR A 20 10.40 0.36 -5.17
N SER A 21 11.38 0.75 -5.99
CA SER A 21 11.65 2.18 -6.22
C SER A 21 10.44 2.89 -6.84
N SER A 22 9.79 2.25 -7.83
CA SER A 22 8.62 2.82 -8.51
C SER A 22 7.38 2.89 -7.60
N PHE A 23 7.13 1.85 -6.80
CA PHE A 23 6.04 1.83 -5.83
C PHE A 23 6.24 2.91 -4.77
N MET A 24 7.43 2.97 -4.19
CA MET A 24 7.79 3.95 -3.18
C MET A 24 7.78 5.39 -3.71
N GLU A 25 8.17 5.63 -4.96
CA GLU A 25 8.02 6.92 -5.63
C GLU A 25 6.55 7.36 -5.64
N GLN A 26 5.62 6.47 -5.99
CA GLN A 26 4.19 6.80 -5.94
C GLN A 26 3.70 6.98 -4.50
N VAL A 27 4.07 6.11 -3.55
CA VAL A 27 3.64 6.26 -2.14
C VAL A 27 4.06 7.63 -1.59
N LYS A 28 5.27 8.09 -1.90
CA LYS A 28 5.86 9.34 -1.38
C LYS A 28 5.51 10.61 -2.17
N LYS A 29 4.73 10.48 -3.26
CA LYS A 29 4.53 11.56 -4.25
C LYS A 29 3.88 12.82 -3.66
N THR A 30 3.10 12.68 -2.59
CA THR A 30 2.28 13.77 -2.04
C THR A 30 2.45 13.88 -0.53
N GLY A 31 2.62 15.12 -0.06
CA GLY A 31 2.61 15.46 1.36
C GLY A 31 3.80 14.92 2.15
N ASP A 32 3.65 14.92 3.47
CA ASP A 32 4.65 14.42 4.40
C ASP A 32 4.60 12.90 4.47
N TRP A 33 5.76 12.27 4.65
CA TRP A 33 5.86 10.83 4.84
C TRP A 33 6.97 10.47 5.83
N TRP A 34 6.81 9.33 6.49
CA TRP A 34 7.80 8.70 7.35
C TRP A 34 7.91 7.22 6.99
N GLY A 35 9.12 6.69 6.85
CA GLY A 35 9.33 5.34 6.33
C GLY A 35 10.75 4.85 6.55
N ASP A 36 11.21 4.86 7.81
CA ASP A 36 12.53 4.32 8.18
C ASP A 36 12.55 2.78 8.17
N THR A 37 11.36 2.17 8.23
CA THR A 37 11.16 0.72 8.12
C THR A 37 11.13 0.27 6.66
N THR A 38 11.60 -0.95 6.40
CA THR A 38 11.76 -1.50 5.04
C THR A 38 10.45 -1.84 4.33
N SER A 39 9.38 -2.15 5.07
CA SER A 39 8.11 -2.67 4.55
C SER A 39 6.90 -1.91 5.09
N PHE A 40 7.11 -0.67 5.54
CA PHE A 40 6.07 0.14 6.15
C PHE A 40 6.35 1.64 6.00
N VAL A 41 5.30 2.41 5.69
CA VAL A 41 5.34 3.85 5.49
C VAL A 41 4.08 4.50 6.05
N ILE A 42 4.23 5.63 6.72
CA ILE A 42 3.13 6.55 7.02
C ILE A 42 3.17 7.70 6.00
N VAL A 43 2.05 8.02 5.37
CA VAL A 43 1.94 9.11 4.40
C VAL A 43 0.72 9.98 4.67
N ARG A 44 0.89 11.30 4.56
CA ARG A 44 -0.18 12.28 4.59
C ARG A 44 -0.56 12.68 3.17
N THR A 45 -1.82 12.53 2.79
CA THR A 45 -2.32 12.93 1.46
C THR A 45 -3.67 13.65 1.54
N ALA A 46 -4.01 14.38 0.48
CA ALA A 46 -5.35 14.94 0.29
C ALA A 46 -6.28 13.95 -0.47
N GLU A 47 -5.74 12.85 -0.99
CA GLU A 47 -6.47 11.84 -1.74
C GLU A 47 -7.44 11.04 -0.86
N SER A 48 -8.50 10.53 -1.48
CA SER A 48 -9.28 9.45 -0.90
C SER A 48 -8.44 8.16 -0.89
N ILE A 49 -8.79 7.21 -0.02
CA ILE A 49 -8.09 5.92 0.05
C ILE A 49 -8.15 5.17 -1.30
N ASP A 50 -9.28 5.27 -2.02
CA ASP A 50 -9.46 4.60 -3.31
C ASP A 50 -8.61 5.26 -4.42
N SER A 51 -8.56 6.60 -4.45
CA SER A 51 -7.71 7.35 -5.38
C SER A 51 -6.22 7.05 -5.13
N PHE A 52 -5.82 7.04 -3.85
CA PHE A 52 -4.45 6.71 -3.45
C PHE A 52 -4.05 5.30 -3.87
N CYS A 53 -4.88 4.29 -3.57
CA CYS A 53 -4.62 2.89 -3.93
C CYS A 53 -4.60 2.69 -5.45
N SER A 54 -5.48 3.37 -6.19
CA SER A 54 -5.48 3.35 -7.65
C SER A 54 -4.17 3.89 -8.21
N ARG A 55 -3.68 5.01 -7.69
CA ARG A 55 -2.45 5.66 -8.17
C ARG A 55 -1.20 4.82 -7.89
N ILE A 56 -1.02 4.36 -6.65
CA ILE A 56 0.16 3.55 -6.31
C ILE A 56 0.17 2.20 -7.04
N TYR A 57 -0.98 1.73 -7.54
CA TYR A 57 -1.05 0.54 -8.38
C TYR A 57 -0.81 0.84 -9.87
N VAL A 58 -1.57 1.77 -10.46
CA VAL A 58 -1.55 2.05 -11.91
C VAL A 58 -0.27 2.75 -12.34
N ASP A 59 0.21 3.70 -11.54
CA ASP A 59 1.36 4.55 -11.89
C ASP A 59 2.69 3.98 -11.38
N SER A 60 2.69 2.75 -10.85
CA SER A 60 3.90 2.05 -10.42
C SER A 60 4.10 0.74 -11.16
N ARG A 61 5.28 0.14 -10.97
CA ARG A 61 5.59 -1.20 -11.48
C ARG A 61 5.08 -2.33 -10.57
N PHE A 62 4.16 -2.04 -9.66
CA PHE A 62 3.61 -3.03 -8.72
C PHE A 62 2.98 -4.20 -9.48
N ASN A 63 3.27 -5.43 -9.04
CA ASN A 63 2.75 -6.63 -9.67
C ASN A 63 1.85 -7.39 -8.69
N ALA A 64 0.53 -7.29 -8.85
CA ALA A 64 -0.43 -7.93 -7.95
C ALA A 64 -0.35 -9.48 -7.90
N THR A 65 0.33 -10.14 -8.85
CA THR A 65 0.55 -11.59 -8.81
C THR A 65 1.74 -12.00 -7.92
N LYS A 66 2.61 -11.05 -7.60
CA LYS A 66 3.85 -11.26 -6.85
C LYS A 66 3.83 -10.53 -5.51
N ASP A 67 3.43 -9.27 -5.57
CA ASP A 67 3.53 -8.28 -4.52
C ASP A 67 2.20 -8.16 -3.77
N LEU A 68 2.25 -7.56 -2.58
CA LEU A 68 1.12 -7.29 -1.70
C LEU A 68 1.28 -5.91 -1.06
N TYR A 69 0.21 -5.13 -0.99
CA TYR A 69 0.13 -3.98 -0.10
C TYR A 69 -1.17 -3.95 0.69
N LEU A 70 -1.10 -3.35 1.87
CA LEU A 70 -2.20 -3.02 2.76
C LEU A 70 -2.12 -1.52 3.07
N VAL A 71 -3.19 -0.79 2.79
CA VAL A 71 -3.35 0.62 3.13
C VAL A 71 -4.44 0.73 4.19
N SER A 72 -4.14 1.30 5.35
CA SER A 72 -5.11 1.61 6.39
C SER A 72 -5.17 3.11 6.63
N ASP A 73 -6.37 3.67 6.68
CA ASP A 73 -6.59 4.99 7.25
C ASP A 73 -6.28 4.92 8.76
N THR A 74 -5.44 5.82 9.27
CA THR A 74 -5.04 5.82 10.69
C THR A 74 -6.09 6.46 11.58
N GLU A 75 -7.02 7.21 11.00
CA GLU A 75 -8.07 7.95 11.73
C GLU A 75 -9.45 7.31 11.55
N LYS A 76 -9.58 6.32 10.65
CA LYS A 76 -10.85 5.68 10.31
C LYS A 76 -10.72 4.17 10.22
N LEU A 77 -11.81 3.46 10.48
CA LEU A 77 -11.93 2.03 10.21
C LEU A 77 -12.16 1.79 8.70
N SER A 78 -11.15 2.11 7.89
CA SER A 78 -11.16 1.93 6.44
C SER A 78 -9.79 1.47 5.97
N ALA A 79 -9.75 0.34 5.28
CA ALA A 79 -8.52 -0.21 4.73
C ALA A 79 -8.74 -0.82 3.35
N ARG A 80 -7.65 -0.92 2.58
CA ARG A 80 -7.59 -1.55 1.26
C ARG A 80 -6.41 -2.50 1.20
N ILE A 81 -6.62 -3.67 0.59
CA ILE A 81 -5.55 -4.64 0.33
C ILE A 81 -5.56 -5.00 -1.15
N ARG A 82 -4.38 -5.16 -1.74
CA ARG A 82 -4.24 -5.64 -3.12
C ARG A 82 -2.99 -6.49 -3.26
N GLY A 83 -3.13 -7.60 -3.97
CA GLY A 83 -2.01 -8.41 -4.41
C GLY A 83 -2.10 -9.87 -3.97
N LYS A 84 -0.94 -10.50 -3.76
CA LYS A 84 -0.80 -11.92 -3.42
C LYS A 84 -1.12 -12.19 -1.94
N ILE A 85 -2.41 -12.19 -1.60
CA ILE A 85 -2.87 -12.49 -0.24
C ILE A 85 -2.71 -14.00 0.03
N ARG A 86 -1.79 -14.34 0.94
CA ARG A 86 -1.53 -15.74 1.33
C ARG A 86 -2.41 -16.21 2.48
N ASP A 87 -2.69 -15.31 3.42
CA ASP A 87 -3.51 -15.56 4.60
C ASP A 87 -4.78 -14.69 4.55
N ARG A 88 -5.95 -15.35 4.52
CA ARG A 88 -7.25 -14.67 4.42
C ARG A 88 -7.87 -14.36 5.78
N ASP A 89 -7.24 -14.74 6.90
CA ASP A 89 -7.74 -14.39 8.23
C ASP A 89 -7.77 -12.88 8.48
N ILE A 90 -7.01 -12.12 7.68
CA ILE A 90 -7.04 -10.66 7.71
C ILE A 90 -8.45 -10.08 7.51
N PHE A 91 -9.32 -10.73 6.75
CA PHE A 91 -10.70 -10.28 6.54
C PHE A 91 -11.59 -10.51 7.77
N ASN A 92 -11.25 -11.48 8.62
CA ASN A 92 -11.91 -11.70 9.91
C ASN A 92 -11.41 -10.69 10.96
N LEU A 93 -10.10 -10.40 10.95
CA LEU A 93 -9.45 -9.48 11.89
C LEU A 93 -9.73 -8.00 11.57
N MET A 94 -9.91 -7.67 10.29
CA MET A 94 -10.23 -6.33 9.81
C MET A 94 -11.52 -6.39 8.95
N PRO A 95 -12.71 -6.44 9.55
CA PRO A 95 -13.97 -6.61 8.81
C PRO A 95 -14.33 -5.43 7.89
N TYR A 96 -13.65 -4.30 8.03
CA TYR A 96 -13.77 -3.11 7.16
C TYR A 96 -12.76 -3.09 6.01
N LEU A 97 -11.92 -4.13 5.88
CA LEU A 97 -10.94 -4.27 4.82
C LEU A 97 -11.62 -4.61 3.50
N ILE A 98 -11.29 -3.86 2.45
CA ILE A 98 -11.78 -4.14 1.09
C ILE A 98 -10.60 -4.62 0.22
N GLU A 99 -10.77 -5.78 -0.42
CA GLU A 99 -9.86 -6.32 -1.43
C GLU A 99 -10.11 -5.58 -2.76
N LEU A 100 -9.04 -5.07 -3.39
CA LEU A 100 -9.07 -4.24 -4.60
C LEU A 100 -8.62 -4.95 -5.87
#